data_AF-A0A099Z544-F1
#
_entry.id   AF-A0A099Z544-F1
#
_cell.length_a   1.000
_cell.length_b   1.000
_cell.length_c   1.000
_cell.angle_alpha   90.00
_cell.angle_beta   90.00
_cell.angle_gamma   90.00
#
_symmetry.space_group_name_H-M   'P 1'
#
loop_
_entity.id
_entity.type
_entity.pdbx_description
1 polymer ?
#
loop_
_entity_poly.entity_id
_entity_poly.type
_entity_poly.pdbx_seq_one_letter_code
_entity_poly.pdbx_strand_id
1 'polypeptide(L)'
;MNDVLENELQCTICSEHFIEAVTLNCAHSFCSYCINEWTKRKVECPICRQEIKSKTRSLVLDNCIDRMVEKLDVEMKDRRLALIRERKEKQNVLVNLATDNDNAIITSIYSILSMSSCDNEDS
;
A
#
# COMPACT_ATOMS: atom_id res chain seq x y z
N MET A 1 -19.00 23.26 -12.31
CA MET A 1 -19.08 22.65 -10.97
C MET A 1 -18.23 21.36 -10.88
N ASN A 2 -17.28 21.13 -11.79
CA ASN A 2 -16.42 19.92 -11.78
C ASN A 2 -15.04 20.18 -11.16
N ASP A 3 -14.50 21.40 -11.27
CA ASP A 3 -13.10 21.70 -10.91
C ASP A 3 -12.79 21.59 -9.41
N VAL A 4 -13.78 21.84 -8.54
CA VAL A 4 -13.59 21.73 -7.09
C VAL A 4 -13.42 20.27 -6.68
N LEU A 5 -14.21 19.35 -7.26
CA LEU A 5 -14.12 17.93 -6.92
C LEU A 5 -12.85 17.27 -7.47
N GLU A 6 -12.32 17.75 -8.60
CA GLU A 6 -11.08 17.24 -9.18
C GLU A 6 -9.85 17.52 -8.29
N ASN A 7 -9.81 18.68 -7.64
CA ASN A 7 -8.70 19.03 -6.74
C ASN A 7 -8.80 18.33 -5.37
N GLU A 8 -10.01 18.14 -4.84
CA GLU A 8 -10.23 17.51 -3.53
C GLU A 8 -9.96 15.99 -3.51
N LEU A 9 -9.88 15.36 -4.69
CA LEU A 9 -9.63 13.91 -4.82
C LEU A 9 -8.19 13.57 -5.22
N GLN A 10 -7.28 14.55 -5.16
CA GLN A 10 -5.87 14.36 -5.48
C GLN A 10 -5.03 14.08 -4.23
N CYS A 11 -4.10 13.15 -4.38
CA CYS A 11 -3.12 12.84 -3.37
C CYS A 11 -2.00 13.86 -3.37
N THR A 12 -1.84 14.58 -2.27
CA THR A 12 -0.80 15.62 -2.11
C THR A 12 0.65 15.12 -2.21
N ILE A 13 0.88 13.80 -2.12
CA ILE A 13 2.22 13.21 -2.25
C ILE A 13 2.63 13.03 -3.72
N CYS A 14 1.69 12.64 -4.58
CA CYS A 14 1.98 12.31 -5.98
C CYS A 14 1.28 13.19 -7.01
N SER A 15 0.39 14.08 -6.56
CA SER A 15 -0.41 14.99 -7.38
C SER A 15 -1.30 14.27 -8.40
N GLU A 16 -1.73 13.06 -8.07
CA GLU A 16 -2.64 12.23 -8.87
C GLU A 16 -3.93 11.98 -8.10
N HIS A 17 -5.03 11.72 -8.81
CA HIS A 17 -6.25 11.17 -8.20
C HIS A 17 -5.92 9.94 -7.35
N PHE A 18 -6.52 9.80 -6.17
CA PHE A 18 -6.20 8.69 -5.27
C PHE A 18 -6.27 7.33 -6.00
N ILE A 19 -5.26 6.51 -5.77
CA ILE A 19 -5.22 5.10 -6.16
C ILE A 19 -5.23 4.33 -4.86
N GLU A 20 -6.27 3.53 -4.64
CA GLU A 20 -6.51 2.82 -3.40
C GLU A 20 -6.49 3.76 -2.19
N ALA A 21 -7.48 4.64 -2.11
CA ALA A 21 -7.55 5.68 -1.11
C ALA A 21 -7.51 5.10 0.32
N VAL A 22 -6.64 5.69 1.14
CA VAL A 22 -6.49 5.41 2.57
C VAL A 22 -6.70 6.69 3.34
N THR A 23 -7.63 6.65 4.29
CA THR A 23 -7.88 7.73 5.24
C THR A 23 -7.21 7.40 6.57
N LEU A 24 -6.52 8.39 7.14
CA LEU A 24 -5.83 8.27 8.43
C LEU A 24 -6.77 8.62 9.60
N ASN A 25 -6.35 8.32 10.83
CA ASN A 25 -7.04 8.74 12.06
C ASN A 25 -7.25 10.28 12.16
N CYS A 26 -6.45 11.06 11.46
CA CYS A 26 -6.59 12.52 11.36
C CYS A 26 -7.51 13.00 10.21
N ALA A 27 -8.25 12.08 9.58
CA ALA A 27 -9.15 12.30 8.44
C ALA A 27 -8.50 12.71 7.10
N HIS A 28 -7.18 12.91 7.03
CA HIS A 28 -6.49 13.13 5.76
C HIS A 28 -6.37 11.83 4.95
N SER A 29 -6.52 11.95 3.63
CA SER A 29 -6.50 10.81 2.71
C SER A 29 -5.32 10.86 1.74
N PHE A 30 -4.80 9.69 1.39
CA PHE A 30 -3.65 9.49 0.51
C PHE A 30 -3.83 8.22 -0.32
N CYS A 31 -3.02 8.02 -1.36
CA CYS A 31 -2.92 6.71 -1.99
C CYS A 31 -2.30 5.72 -0.99
N SER A 32 -2.79 4.48 -0.97
CA SER A 32 -2.22 3.38 -0.15
C SER A 32 -0.69 3.26 -0.33
N TYR A 33 -0.23 3.20 -1.59
CA TYR A 33 1.19 3.15 -1.92
C TYR A 33 1.97 4.34 -1.33
N CYS A 34 1.49 5.56 -1.57
CA CYS A 34 2.19 6.79 -1.18
C CYS A 34 2.36 6.90 0.34
N ILE A 35 1.29 6.64 1.10
CA ILE A 35 1.38 6.73 2.56
C ILE A 35 2.21 5.60 3.17
N ASN A 36 2.23 4.42 2.54
CA ASN A 36 3.10 3.33 2.98
C ASN A 36 4.58 3.66 2.77
N GLU A 37 4.95 4.20 1.61
CA GLU A 37 6.32 4.69 1.37
C GLU A 37 6.73 5.81 2.34
N TRP A 38 5.83 6.76 2.61
CA TRP A 38 6.08 7.81 3.59
C TRP A 38 6.36 7.25 4.99
N THR A 39 5.55 6.29 5.44
CA THR A 39 5.69 5.70 6.77
C THR A 39 6.94 4.85 6.97
N LYS A 40 7.67 4.50 5.91
CA LYS A 40 9.02 3.91 6.04
C LYS A 40 10.03 4.87 6.65
N ARG A 41 9.78 6.18 6.54
CA ARG A 41 10.68 7.24 7.04
C ARG A 41 10.10 7.94 8.27
N LYS A 42 8.80 8.23 8.27
CA LYS A 42 8.13 8.97 9.35
C LYS A 42 6.70 8.51 9.59
N VAL A 43 6.35 8.23 10.84
CA VAL A 43 4.99 7.80 11.23
C VAL A 43 4.11 9.00 11.61
N GLU A 44 4.12 10.04 10.77
CA GLU A 44 3.34 11.28 10.94
C GLU A 44 2.55 11.59 9.67
N CYS A 45 1.38 12.21 9.80
CA CYS A 45 0.59 12.66 8.65
C CYS A 45 1.38 13.69 7.82
N PRO A 46 1.51 13.52 6.50
CA PRO A 46 2.19 14.49 5.63
C PRO A 46 1.60 15.91 5.66
N ILE A 47 0.32 16.04 6.02
CA ILE A 47 -0.40 17.33 6.03
C ILE A 47 -0.35 17.97 7.41
N CYS A 48 -0.94 17.33 8.43
CA CYS A 48 -1.08 17.93 9.77
C CYS A 48 -0.02 17.49 10.79
N ARG A 49 0.88 16.58 10.40
CA ARG A 49 1.96 16.04 11.26
C ARG A 49 1.50 15.29 12.51
N GLN A 50 0.20 14.99 12.64
CA GLN A 50 -0.29 14.12 13.70
C GLN A 50 0.24 12.69 13.50
N GLU A 51 0.55 12.02 14.61
CA GLU A 51 0.96 10.61 14.62
C GLU A 51 -0.10 9.72 13.96
N ILE A 52 0.36 8.79 13.11
CA ILE A 52 -0.49 7.85 12.40
C ILE A 52 -0.76 6.66 13.30
N LYS A 53 -2.01 6.55 13.78
CA LYS A 53 -2.49 5.45 14.64
C LYS A 53 -3.31 4.42 13.87
N SER A 54 -3.95 4.83 12.77
CA SER A 54 -4.71 3.92 11.92
C SER A 54 -4.69 4.38 10.46
N LYS A 55 -4.87 3.40 9.57
CA LYS A 55 -5.00 3.55 8.12
C LYS A 55 -6.21 2.74 7.69
N THR A 56 -7.22 3.37 7.08
CA THR A 56 -8.45 2.69 6.67
C THR A 56 -8.69 2.90 5.18
N ARG A 57 -8.91 1.81 4.43
CA ARG A 57 -9.27 1.88 3.01
C ARG A 57 -10.64 2.54 2.85
N SER A 58 -10.76 3.46 1.91
CA SER A 58 -12.01 4.18 1.63
C SER A 58 -12.58 3.78 0.27
N LEU A 59 -13.45 2.77 0.27
CA LEU A 59 -14.14 2.30 -0.94
C LEU A 59 -15.05 3.39 -1.54
N VAL A 60 -15.56 4.30 -0.72
CA VAL A 60 -16.40 5.42 -1.18
C VAL A 60 -15.58 6.36 -2.06
N LEU A 61 -14.35 6.70 -1.65
CA LEU A 61 -13.44 7.53 -2.45
C LEU A 61 -13.01 6.79 -3.72
N ASP A 62 -12.62 5.52 -3.61
CA ASP A 62 -12.23 4.70 -4.77
C ASP A 62 -13.36 4.68 -5.82
N ASN A 63 -14.59 4.33 -5.42
CA ASN A 63 -15.74 4.29 -6.32
C ASN A 63 -16.13 5.65 -6.91
N CYS A 64 -15.92 6.74 -6.16
CA CYS A 64 -16.18 8.10 -6.63
C CYS A 64 -15.19 8.48 -7.73
N ILE A 65 -13.91 8.22 -7.50
CA ILE A 65 -12.83 8.50 -8.45
C ILE A 65 -13.01 7.67 -9.71
N ASP A 66 -13.36 6.39 -9.61
CA ASP A 66 -13.54 5.54 -10.79
C ASP A 66 -14.65 6.08 -11.70
N ARG A 67 -15.77 6.56 -11.12
CA ARG A 67 -16.85 7.21 -11.90
C ARG A 67 -16.44 8.55 -12.51
N MET A 68 -15.54 9.28 -11.87
CA MET A 68 -15.02 10.55 -12.41
C MET A 68 -14.03 10.29 -13.54
N VAL A 69 -13.09 9.38 -13.33
CA VAL A 69 -12.08 8.98 -14.30
C VAL A 69 -12.72 8.44 -15.59
N GLU A 70 -13.85 7.75 -15.49
CA GLU A 70 -14.57 7.25 -16.67
C GLU A 70 -14.99 8.37 -17.65
N LYS A 71 -15.10 9.61 -17.17
CA LYS A 71 -15.48 10.78 -17.98
C LYS A 71 -14.28 11.57 -18.51
N LEU A 72 -13.06 11.22 -18.10
CA LEU A 72 -11.83 11.88 -18.55
C LEU A 72 -11.43 11.39 -19.95
N ASP A 73 -10.50 12.11 -20.58
CA ASP A 73 -9.92 11.71 -21.85
C ASP A 73 -9.09 10.41 -21.74
N VAL A 74 -8.76 9.84 -22.90
CA VAL A 74 -8.01 8.58 -23.00
C VAL A 74 -6.61 8.72 -22.42
N GLU A 75 -5.96 9.88 -22.60
CA GLU A 75 -4.60 10.13 -22.13
C GLU A 75 -4.51 10.10 -20.60
N MET A 76 -5.45 10.75 -19.91
CA MET A 76 -5.56 10.77 -18.45
C MET A 76 -5.88 9.37 -17.90
N LYS A 77 -6.75 8.60 -18.59
CA LYS A 77 -7.05 7.21 -18.23
C LYS A 77 -5.81 6.32 -18.35
N ASP A 78 -5.09 6.43 -19.46
CA ASP A 78 -3.87 5.64 -19.72
C ASP A 78 -2.77 5.96 -18.71
N ARG A 79 -2.56 7.24 -18.40
CA ARG A 79 -1.63 7.68 -17.34
C ARG A 79 -1.98 7.05 -16.00
N ARG A 80 -3.27 7.06 -15.61
CA ARG A 80 -3.71 6.43 -14.36
C ARG A 80 -3.45 4.91 -14.36
N LEU A 81 -3.76 4.22 -15.45
CA LEU A 81 -3.54 2.77 -15.56
C LEU A 81 -2.06 2.40 -15.51
N ALA A 82 -1.19 3.18 -16.14
CA ALA A 82 0.25 3.00 -16.08
C ALA A 82 0.77 3.10 -14.63
N LEU A 83 0.34 4.13 -13.90
CA LEU A 83 0.69 4.31 -12.48
C LEU A 83 0.18 3.17 -11.59
N ILE A 84 -1.04 2.69 -11.82
CA ILE A 84 -1.59 1.54 -11.09
C ILE A 84 -0.74 0.30 -11.32
N ARG A 85 -0.35 0.04 -12.58
CA ARG A 85 0.50 -1.11 -12.93
C ARG A 85 1.87 -1.03 -12.26
N GLU A 86 2.54 0.11 -12.36
CA GLU A 86 3.84 0.35 -11.75
C GLU A 86 3.81 0.13 -10.23
N ARG A 87 2.79 0.65 -9.54
CA ARG A 87 2.64 0.49 -8.09
C ARG A 87 2.40 -0.96 -7.69
N LYS A 88 1.57 -1.69 -8.45
CA LYS A 88 1.31 -3.12 -8.21
C LYS A 88 2.58 -3.96 -8.39
N GLU A 89 3.38 -3.69 -9.42
CA GLU A 89 4.65 -4.39 -9.64
C GLU A 89 5.62 -4.14 -8.47
N LYS A 90 5.78 -2.88 -8.05
CA LYS A 90 6.62 -2.53 -6.89
C LYS A 90 6.15 -3.20 -5.60
N GLN A 91 4.84 -3.27 -5.37
CA GLN A 91 4.29 -3.96 -4.19
C GLN A 91 4.46 -5.48 -4.27
N ASN A 92 4.26 -6.10 -5.43
CA ASN A 92 4.46 -7.54 -5.62
C ASN A 92 5.91 -7.97 -5.36
N VAL A 93 6.89 -7.18 -5.80
CA VAL A 93 8.31 -7.45 -5.51
C VAL A 93 8.57 -7.45 -4.00
N LEU A 94 8.02 -6.49 -3.27
CA LEU A 94 8.16 -6.42 -1.82
C LEU A 94 7.48 -7.59 -1.10
N VAL A 95 6.31 -8.02 -1.57
CA VAL A 95 5.59 -9.18 -1.02
C VAL A 95 6.38 -10.46 -1.26
N ASN A 96 6.89 -10.68 -2.48
CA ASN A 96 7.68 -11.87 -2.79
C ASN A 96 8.95 -11.96 -1.93
N LEU A 97 9.68 -10.84 -1.76
CA LEU A 97 10.85 -10.79 -0.89
C LEU A 97 10.52 -11.11 0.58
N ALA A 98 9.37 -10.63 1.08
CA ALA A 98 8.93 -10.95 2.43
C ALA A 98 8.56 -12.44 2.58
N THR A 99 7.84 -13.01 1.60
CA THR A 99 7.47 -14.43 1.63
C THR A 99 8.68 -15.35 1.48
N ASP A 100 9.67 -14.97 0.68
CA ASP A 100 10.91 -15.74 0.51
C ASP A 100 11.71 -15.78 1.82
N ASN A 101 11.76 -14.65 2.53
CA ASN A 101 12.40 -14.56 3.85
C ASN A 101 11.66 -15.40 4.90
N ASP A 102 10.33 -15.36 4.94
CA ASP A 102 9.53 -16.17 5.86
C ASP A 102 9.70 -17.68 5.57
N ASN A 103 9.71 -18.08 4.30
CA ASN A 103 9.94 -19.46 3.88
C ASN A 103 11.35 -19.95 4.28
N ALA A 104 12.38 -19.09 4.18
CA ALA A 104 13.74 -19.41 4.60
C ALA A 104 13.84 -19.57 6.14
N ILE A 105 13.16 -18.71 6.90
CA ILE A 105 13.08 -18.82 8.37
C ILE A 105 12.38 -20.12 8.77
N ILE A 106 11.22 -20.42 8.17
CA ILE A 106 10.46 -21.65 8.45
C ILE A 106 11.30 -22.90 8.17
N THR A 107 11.99 -22.92 7.02
CA THR A 107 12.87 -24.05 6.65
C THR A 107 14.01 -24.22 7.64
N SER A 108 14.66 -23.12 8.04
CA SER A 108 15.77 -23.14 9.01
C SER A 108 15.32 -23.63 10.39
N ILE A 109 14.15 -23.21 10.87
CA ILE A 109 13.55 -23.70 12.13
C ILE A 109 13.28 -25.20 12.04
N TYR A 110 12.70 -25.68 10.93
CA TYR A 110 12.40 -27.10 10.74
C TYR A 110 13.66 -27.96 10.76
N SER A 111 14.74 -27.50 10.12
CA SER A 111 16.04 -28.16 10.17
C SER A 111 16.60 -28.25 11.58
N ILE A 112 16.58 -27.17 12.36
CA ILE A 112 17.06 -27.15 13.76
C ILE A 112 16.25 -28.13 14.63
N LEU A 113 14.92 -28.14 14.49
CA LEU A 113 14.05 -29.04 15.23
C LEU A 113 14.30 -30.51 14.87
N SER A 114 14.51 -30.82 13.59
CA SER A 114 14.81 -32.18 13.14
C SER A 114 16.18 -32.71 13.63
N MET A 115 17.15 -31.82 13.86
CA MET A 115 18.46 -32.16 14.42
C MET A 115 18.43 -32.38 15.94
N SER A 116 17.37 -31.93 16.62
CA SER A 116 17.22 -32.03 18.08
C SER A 116 16.56 -33.34 18.54
N SER A 117 16.18 -34.21 17.59
CA SER A 117 15.52 -35.50 17.83
C SER A 117 16.45 -36.71 17.69
N CYS A 118 17.76 -36.51 17.59
CA CYS A 118 18.77 -37.57 17.56
C CYS A 118 19.53 -37.68 18.88
N ASP A 119 18.84 -37.90 20.00
CA ASP A 119 19.43 -38.46 21.22
C ASP A 119 18.36 -39.32 21.90
N ASN A 120 18.71 -40.58 22.18
CA ASN A 120 17.92 -41.66 22.81
C ASN A 120 17.37 -42.75 21.87
N GLU A 121 18.27 -43.50 21.22
CA GLU A 121 18.12 -44.95 21.13
C GLU A 121 19.41 -45.59 21.67
N ASP A 122 19.42 -45.87 22.98
CA ASP A 122 20.34 -46.85 23.58
C ASP A 122 19.68 -47.39 24.86
N SER A 123 18.95 -48.51 24.73
CA SER A 123 18.72 -49.56 25.74
C SER A 123 17.78 -50.65 25.20
#